data_AF-A0A2H0X0Y4-F1
#
_entry.id   AF-A0A2H0X0Y4-F1
#
_cell.length_a   1.000
_cell.length_b   1.000
_cell.length_c   1.000
_cell.angle_alpha   90.00
_cell.angle_beta   90.00
_cell.angle_gamma   90.00
#
_symmetry.space_group_name_H-M   'P 1'
#
loop_
_entity.id
_entity.type
_entity.pdbx_description
1 polymer ?
#
loop_
_entity_poly.entity_id
_entity_poly.type
_entity_poly.pdbx_seq_one_letter_code
_entity_poly.pdbx_strand_id
1 'polypeptide(L)'
;MKNLLKKGFTLIELLIVISIIGILTAIVTTNLVAARARARDARRKGDLEAISQSLRLYYTDYQHFPTSSNGVIIGCGSSGNTPCPWDTDFSNDSSTTYMGHLPLDPSSSTTIISYKYISAGGDTFALVATLENISDGDILDSHARCLTVYPSPADNEYVVCAE
;
A
#
# COMPACT_ATOMS: atom_id res chain seq x y z
N MET A 1 -22.34 23.39 61.76
CA MET A 1 -21.66 22.92 60.53
C MET A 1 -22.60 21.92 59.85
N LYS A 2 -23.13 22.22 58.66
CA LYS A 2 -24.05 21.33 57.95
C LYS A 2 -23.23 20.19 57.32
N ASN A 3 -23.34 18.97 57.85
CA ASN A 3 -22.80 17.77 57.23
C ASN A 3 -23.56 17.52 55.92
N LEU A 4 -22.94 17.86 54.79
CA LEU A 4 -23.41 17.48 53.47
C LEU A 4 -23.20 15.98 53.33
N LEU A 5 -24.28 15.20 53.50
CA LEU A 5 -24.28 13.75 53.27
C LEU A 5 -23.70 13.47 51.87
N LYS A 6 -22.53 12.84 51.81
CA LYS A 6 -21.94 12.38 50.54
C LYS A 6 -22.89 11.33 49.95
N LYS A 7 -23.53 11.65 48.83
CA LYS A 7 -24.28 10.67 48.03
C LYS A 7 -23.29 9.62 47.49
N GLY A 8 -23.49 8.36 47.87
CA GLY A 8 -22.77 7.22 47.31
C GLY A 8 -23.36 6.80 45.97
N PHE A 9 -22.51 6.25 45.10
CA PHE A 9 -22.91 5.67 43.82
C PHE A 9 -23.67 4.35 44.06
N THR A 10 -24.76 4.10 43.35
CA THR A 10 -25.51 2.84 43.46
C THR A 10 -24.92 1.77 42.53
N LEU A 11 -25.08 0.50 42.90
CA LEU A 11 -24.67 -0.63 42.06
C LEU A 11 -25.38 -0.63 40.70
N ILE A 12 -26.64 -0.19 40.66
CA ILE A 12 -27.42 -0.13 39.41
C ILE A 12 -26.92 1.00 38.50
N GLU A 13 -26.52 2.15 39.05
CA GLU A 13 -25.90 3.23 38.27
C GLU A 13 -24.58 2.76 37.65
N LEU A 14 -23.76 2.01 38.41
CA LEU A 14 -22.51 1.47 37.87
C LEU A 14 -22.77 0.43 36.77
N LEU A 15 -23.78 -0.43 36.95
CA LEU A 15 -24.14 -1.46 35.98
C LEU A 15 -24.64 -0.88 34.65
N ILE A 16 -25.42 0.19 34.70
CA ILE A 16 -25.90 0.88 33.48
C ILE A 16 -24.74 1.55 32.74
N VAL A 17 -23.77 2.13 33.46
CA VAL A 17 -22.62 2.78 32.82
C VAL A 17 -21.75 1.78 32.06
N ILE A 18 -21.40 0.65 32.69
CA ILE A 18 -20.57 -0.36 32.02
C ILE A 18 -21.30 -1.02 30.85
N SER A 19 -22.63 -1.16 30.91
CA SER A 19 -23.41 -1.72 29.80
C SER A 19 -23.44 -0.77 28.60
N ILE A 20 -23.62 0.53 28.82
CA ILE A 20 -23.54 1.54 27.76
C ILE A 20 -22.13 1.58 27.14
N ILE A 21 -21.07 1.57 27.96
CA ILE A 21 -19.69 1.53 27.46
C ILE A 21 -19.45 0.25 26.65
N GLY A 22 -19.96 -0.90 27.08
CA GLY A 22 -19.85 -2.17 26.36
C GLY A 22 -20.49 -2.13 24.97
N ILE A 23 -21.68 -1.54 24.85
CA ILE A 23 -22.38 -1.40 23.55
C ILE A 23 -21.62 -0.44 22.63
N LEU A 24 -21.21 0.73 23.15
CA LEU A 24 -20.48 1.71 22.35
C LEU A 24 -19.13 1.17 21.86
N THR A 25 -18.38 0.50 22.73
CA THR A 25 -17.08 -0.08 22.37
C THR A 25 -17.20 -1.17 21.30
N ALA A 26 -18.24 -2.00 21.34
CA ALA A 26 -18.48 -3.03 20.32
C ALA A 26 -18.72 -2.46 18.91
N ILE A 27 -19.45 -1.33 18.79
CA ILE A 27 -19.73 -0.70 17.49
C ILE A 27 -18.48 0.03 16.94
N VAL A 28 -17.68 0.63 17.82
CA VAL A 28 -16.49 1.38 17.42
C VAL A 28 -15.38 0.46 16.89
N THR A 29 -15.20 -0.72 17.46
CA THR A 29 -14.09 -1.62 17.11
C THR A 29 -14.16 -2.14 15.68
N THR A 30 -15.34 -2.53 15.18
CA THR A 30 -15.50 -3.04 13.81
C THR A 30 -15.24 -1.97 12.76
N ASN A 31 -15.74 -0.76 12.99
CA ASN A 31 -15.51 0.39 12.13
C ASN A 31 -14.02 0.78 12.07
N LEU A 32 -13.31 0.66 13.19
CA LEU A 32 -11.87 0.94 13.25
C LEU A 32 -11.05 -0.02 12.37
N VAL A 33 -11.38 -1.31 12.32
CA VAL A 33 -10.67 -2.28 11.47
C VAL A 33 -10.80 -1.91 10.00
N ALA A 34 -12.03 -1.65 9.53
CA ALA A 34 -12.29 -1.25 8.15
C ALA A 34 -11.65 0.10 7.78
N ALA A 35 -11.61 1.04 8.72
CA ALA A 35 -10.92 2.33 8.53
C ALA A 35 -9.40 2.13 8.37
N ARG A 36 -8.79 1.24 9.17
CA ARG A 36 -7.35 0.93 9.07
C ARG A 36 -7.01 0.21 7.76
N ALA A 37 -7.87 -0.68 7.29
CA ALA A 37 -7.71 -1.33 5.98
C ALA A 37 -7.71 -0.29 4.84
N ARG A 38 -8.72 0.59 4.80
CA ARG A 38 -8.78 1.68 3.81
C ARG A 38 -7.59 2.63 3.88
N ALA A 39 -7.08 2.93 5.08
CA ALA A 39 -5.89 3.75 5.25
C ALA A 39 -4.63 3.06 4.68
N ARG A 40 -4.50 1.74 4.86
CA ARG A 40 -3.42 0.97 4.24
C ARG A 40 -3.57 0.91 2.72
N ASP A 41 -4.78 0.71 2.20
CA ASP A 41 -5.05 0.72 0.75
C ASP A 41 -4.70 2.08 0.13
N ALA A 42 -5.08 3.19 0.78
CA ALA A 42 -4.69 4.53 0.34
C ALA A 42 -3.16 4.70 0.31
N ARG A 43 -2.45 4.14 1.31
CA ARG A 43 -0.99 4.10 1.31
C ARG A 43 -0.44 3.28 0.16
N ARG A 44 -0.98 2.07 -0.10
CA ARG A 44 -0.56 1.22 -1.24
C ARG A 44 -0.68 1.96 -2.57
N LYS A 45 -1.81 2.62 -2.80
CA LYS A 45 -2.03 3.43 -4.01
C LYS A 45 -0.98 4.54 -4.13
N GLY A 46 -0.74 5.29 -3.05
CA GLY A 46 0.29 6.34 -3.03
C GLY A 46 1.71 5.82 -3.24
N ASP A 47 2.04 4.67 -2.65
CA ASP A 47 3.33 4.00 -2.81
C ASP A 47 3.56 3.59 -4.28
N LEU A 48 2.56 3.03 -4.95
CA LEU A 48 2.65 2.71 -6.39
C LEU A 48 2.86 3.94 -7.27
N GLU A 49 2.16 5.06 -6.99
CA GLU A 49 2.36 6.31 -7.74
C GLU A 49 3.78 6.88 -7.53
N ALA A 50 4.31 6.81 -6.32
CA ALA A 50 5.67 7.23 -6.03
C ALA A 50 6.70 6.36 -6.78
N ILE A 51 6.49 5.04 -6.83
CA ILE A 51 7.36 4.13 -7.60
C ILE A 51 7.22 4.41 -9.11
N SER A 52 6.01 4.64 -9.61
CA SER A 52 5.77 5.02 -11.01
C SER A 52 6.57 6.27 -11.40
N GLN A 53 6.61 7.27 -10.51
CA GLN A 53 7.41 8.47 -10.74
C GLN A 53 8.92 8.17 -10.79
N SER A 54 9.44 7.33 -9.89
CA SER A 54 10.87 6.96 -9.89
C SER A 54 11.25 6.14 -11.13
N LEU A 55 10.36 5.27 -11.61
CA LEU A 55 10.54 4.53 -12.87
C LEU A 55 10.62 5.49 -14.07
N ARG A 56 9.85 6.58 -14.09
CA ARG A 56 9.94 7.61 -15.14
C ARG A 56 11.27 8.39 -15.09
N LEU A 57 11.81 8.61 -13.90
CA LEU A 57 13.17 9.17 -13.76
C LEU A 57 14.21 8.19 -14.33
N TYR A 58 14.10 6.90 -14.04
CA TYR A 58 14.95 5.87 -14.65
C TYR A 58 14.83 5.87 -16.18
N TYR A 59 13.61 5.92 -16.71
CA TYR A 59 13.37 6.00 -18.15
C TYR A 59 14.05 7.22 -18.79
N THR A 60 14.08 8.36 -18.09
CA THR A 60 14.74 9.57 -18.60
C THR A 60 16.23 9.34 -18.85
N ASP A 61 16.89 8.58 -17.98
CA ASP A 61 18.32 8.30 -18.07
C ASP A 61 18.64 7.18 -19.07
N TYR A 62 17.84 6.11 -19.08
CA TYR A 62 18.13 4.89 -19.85
C TYR A 62 17.32 4.74 -21.12
N GLN A 63 16.31 5.59 -21.34
CA GLN A 63 15.37 5.53 -22.48
C GLN A 63 14.61 4.20 -22.60
N HIS A 64 14.47 3.50 -21.47
CA HIS A 64 13.63 2.32 -21.31
C HIS A 64 13.33 2.12 -19.82
N PHE A 65 12.24 1.43 -19.50
CA PHE A 65 11.94 0.97 -18.16
C PHE A 65 12.80 -0.23 -17.79
N PRO A 66 13.13 -0.41 -16.49
CA PRO A 66 13.89 -1.57 -16.04
C PRO A 66 13.10 -2.85 -16.27
N THR A 67 13.79 -3.96 -16.50
CA THR A 67 13.12 -5.27 -16.62
C THR A 67 12.62 -5.73 -15.25
N SER A 68 11.82 -6.78 -15.20
CA SER A 68 11.32 -7.35 -13.95
C SER A 68 11.71 -8.82 -13.80
N SER A 69 11.88 -9.27 -12.56
CA SER A 69 12.01 -10.69 -12.23
C SER A 69 11.36 -10.95 -10.88
N ASN A 70 10.51 -11.99 -10.80
CA ASN A 70 9.78 -12.36 -9.58
C ASN A 70 9.02 -11.19 -8.92
N GLY A 71 8.48 -10.26 -9.71
CA GLY A 71 7.76 -9.08 -9.20
C GLY A 71 8.66 -7.96 -8.65
N VAL A 72 9.98 -8.06 -8.87
CA VAL A 72 10.97 -7.09 -8.41
C VAL A 72 11.56 -6.35 -9.61
N ILE A 73 11.93 -5.09 -9.41
CA ILE A 73 12.62 -4.26 -10.40
C ILE A 73 14.04 -4.81 -10.62
N ILE A 74 14.43 -4.98 -11.88
CA ILE A 74 15.79 -5.32 -12.31
C ILE A 74 16.36 -4.10 -13.03
N GLY A 75 16.98 -3.22 -12.24
CA GLY A 75 17.40 -1.88 -12.65
C GLY A 75 18.49 -1.27 -11.78
N CYS A 76 18.95 -1.98 -10.75
CA CYS A 76 19.95 -1.48 -9.81
C CYS A 76 21.36 -1.78 -10.29
N GLY A 77 22.32 -1.12 -9.64
CA GLY A 77 23.74 -1.34 -9.86
C GLY A 77 24.28 -0.71 -11.14
N SER A 78 25.59 -0.89 -11.39
CA SER A 78 26.32 -0.29 -12.52
C SER A 78 25.81 -0.78 -13.88
N SER A 79 25.29 -2.00 -13.94
CA SER A 79 24.85 -2.64 -15.18
C SER A 79 23.36 -2.44 -15.49
N GLY A 80 22.59 -1.84 -14.57
CA GLY A 80 21.12 -1.74 -14.67
C GLY A 80 20.40 -3.10 -14.70
N ASN A 81 21.11 -4.18 -14.37
CA ASN A 81 20.62 -5.56 -14.45
C ASN A 81 20.63 -6.25 -13.08
N THR A 82 20.83 -5.51 -12.00
CA THR A 82 20.78 -6.04 -10.64
C THR A 82 19.36 -5.90 -10.08
N PRO A 83 18.84 -6.91 -9.36
CA PRO A 83 17.59 -6.76 -8.63
C PRO A 83 17.65 -5.60 -7.63
N CYS A 84 16.57 -4.83 -7.56
CA CYS A 84 16.30 -3.82 -6.54
C CYS A 84 15.26 -4.39 -5.57
N PRO A 85 15.65 -5.08 -4.48
CA PRO A 85 14.69 -5.59 -3.52
C PRO A 85 13.76 -4.48 -2.99
N TRP A 86 12.55 -4.87 -2.61
CA TRP A 86 11.73 -4.00 -1.77
C TRP A 86 12.46 -3.74 -0.44
N ASP A 87 12.23 -2.58 0.18
CA ASP A 87 12.95 -2.12 1.38
C ASP A 87 14.42 -1.71 1.13
N THR A 88 14.82 -1.49 -0.13
CA THR A 88 16.15 -0.98 -0.48
C THR A 88 16.05 0.19 -1.45
N ASP A 89 17.13 0.94 -1.58
CA ASP A 89 17.27 2.03 -2.55
C ASP A 89 17.11 1.50 -3.98
N PHE A 90 16.37 2.25 -4.80
CA PHE A 90 16.40 2.11 -6.25
C PHE A 90 17.41 3.11 -6.80
N SER A 91 18.64 2.64 -7.02
CA SER A 91 19.76 3.46 -7.46
C SER A 91 20.64 2.72 -8.46
N ASN A 92 21.28 3.49 -9.35
CA ASN A 92 22.44 3.00 -10.08
C ASN A 92 23.70 3.22 -9.21
N ASP A 93 24.77 2.46 -9.47
CA ASP A 93 26.05 2.65 -8.75
C ASP A 93 26.76 3.96 -9.14
N SER A 94 26.29 4.62 -10.21
CA SER A 94 26.86 5.84 -10.79
C SER A 94 26.36 7.12 -10.12
N SER A 95 25.94 7.06 -8.86
CA SER A 95 25.45 8.15 -7.98
C SER A 95 24.01 8.65 -8.18
N THR A 96 23.25 8.10 -9.13
CA THR A 96 21.84 8.47 -9.30
C THR A 96 20.94 7.57 -8.45
N THR A 97 20.22 8.18 -7.52
CA THR A 97 19.17 7.51 -6.75
C THR A 97 17.81 7.94 -7.29
N TYR A 98 17.08 7.01 -7.90
CA TYR A 98 15.74 7.24 -8.43
C TYR A 98 14.70 7.26 -7.31
N MET A 99 14.90 6.43 -6.29
CA MET A 99 14.12 6.43 -5.07
C MET A 99 14.99 5.90 -3.94
N GLY A 100 15.16 6.69 -2.86
CA GLY A 100 16.03 6.33 -1.75
C GLY A 100 15.53 5.13 -0.92
N HIS A 101 14.28 4.72 -1.08
CA HIS A 101 13.79 3.50 -0.45
C HIS A 101 12.51 3.01 -1.12
N LEU A 102 12.54 1.83 -1.72
CA LEU A 102 11.35 1.18 -2.26
C LEU A 102 10.44 0.75 -1.11
N PRO A 103 9.17 1.20 -1.05
CA PRO A 103 8.30 0.93 0.08
C PRO A 103 7.95 -0.55 0.17
N LEU A 104 7.78 -1.02 1.41
CA LEU A 104 7.12 -2.28 1.71
C LEU A 104 5.62 -2.07 1.86
N ASP A 105 4.85 -3.07 1.44
CA ASP A 105 3.43 -3.09 1.70
C ASP A 105 3.15 -3.02 3.20
N PRO A 106 2.20 -2.17 3.64
CA PRO A 106 1.94 -1.94 5.06
C PRO A 106 1.39 -3.16 5.81
N SER A 107 1.06 -4.25 5.11
CA SER A 107 0.62 -5.53 5.67
C SER A 107 1.59 -6.69 5.42
N SER A 108 2.63 -6.51 4.61
CA SER A 108 3.59 -7.59 4.37
C SER A 108 4.57 -7.74 5.53
N SER A 109 4.79 -8.99 5.92
CA SER A 109 6.04 -9.41 6.56
C SER A 109 7.12 -9.46 5.47
N THR A 110 8.36 -9.13 5.81
CA THR A 110 9.56 -9.02 4.94
C THR A 110 9.83 -10.18 3.98
N THR A 111 9.06 -11.28 4.04
CA THR A 111 9.21 -12.47 3.19
C THR A 111 8.10 -12.63 2.13
N ILE A 112 7.00 -11.86 2.20
CA ILE A 112 5.88 -11.96 1.23
C ILE A 112 5.85 -10.69 0.39
N ILE A 113 6.15 -10.83 -0.91
CA ILE A 113 6.14 -9.74 -1.88
C ILE A 113 4.67 -9.37 -2.16
N SER A 114 4.21 -8.26 -1.59
CA SER A 114 2.84 -7.74 -1.79
C SER A 114 2.74 -6.71 -2.93
N TYR A 115 3.83 -6.01 -3.26
CA TYR A 115 3.93 -5.20 -4.47
C TYR A 115 4.63 -5.97 -5.57
N LYS A 116 4.10 -5.89 -6.79
CA LYS A 116 4.70 -6.54 -7.96
C LYS A 116 5.00 -5.49 -9.01
N TYR A 117 6.22 -5.52 -9.52
CA TYR A 117 6.61 -4.83 -10.73
C TYR A 117 6.70 -5.83 -11.88
N ILE A 118 6.08 -5.51 -13.00
CA ILE A 118 6.03 -6.33 -14.21
C ILE A 118 6.43 -5.46 -15.39
N SER A 119 7.52 -5.82 -16.05
CA SER A 119 7.96 -5.23 -17.31
C SER A 119 8.90 -6.20 -18.03
N ALA A 120 8.80 -6.23 -19.36
CA ALA A 120 9.75 -6.90 -20.24
C ALA A 120 10.93 -5.99 -20.65
N GLY A 121 11.00 -4.77 -20.09
CA GLY A 121 11.81 -3.67 -20.62
C GLY A 121 11.11 -2.92 -21.74
N GLY A 122 11.72 -1.81 -22.19
CA GLY A 122 11.14 -0.93 -23.22
C GLY A 122 10.25 0.16 -22.62
N ASP A 123 9.08 0.41 -23.21
CA ASP A 123 8.28 1.61 -22.94
C ASP A 123 7.08 1.37 -22.03
N THR A 124 6.88 0.14 -21.56
CA THR A 124 5.73 -0.21 -20.72
C THR A 124 6.12 -0.88 -19.41
N PHE A 125 5.29 -0.67 -18.40
CA PHE A 125 5.35 -1.40 -17.14
C PHE A 125 3.98 -1.46 -16.47
N ALA A 126 3.82 -2.42 -15.55
CA ALA A 126 2.73 -2.48 -14.60
C ALA A 126 3.27 -2.64 -13.18
N LEU A 127 2.74 -1.83 -12.27
CA LEU A 127 2.88 -1.93 -10.83
C LEU A 127 1.55 -2.41 -10.25
N VAL A 128 1.61 -3.41 -9.37
CA VAL A 128 0.43 -4.07 -8.84
C VAL A 128 0.52 -4.13 -7.33
N ALA A 129 -0.57 -3.76 -6.66
CA ALA A 129 -0.76 -3.95 -5.22
C ALA A 129 -2.10 -4.66 -4.97
N THR A 130 -2.13 -5.58 -4.01
CA THR A 130 -3.39 -6.20 -3.58
C THR A 130 -4.06 -5.34 -2.50
N LEU A 131 -5.28 -4.88 -2.76
CA LEU A 131 -6.07 -4.11 -1.80
C LEU A 131 -6.83 -5.02 -0.84
N GLU A 132 -7.02 -4.56 0.38
CA GLU A 132 -7.83 -5.24 1.39
C GLU A 132 -9.32 -4.96 1.21
N ASN A 133 -9.66 -3.74 0.79
CA ASN A 133 -11.02 -3.37 0.43
C ASN A 133 -11.33 -3.77 -1.02
N ILE A 134 -11.85 -4.98 -1.23
CA ILE A 134 -12.27 -5.47 -2.56
C ILE A 134 -13.42 -4.68 -3.19
N SER A 135 -14.14 -3.87 -2.40
CA SER A 135 -15.22 -3.01 -2.89
C SER A 135 -14.75 -1.59 -3.23
N ASP A 136 -13.45 -1.37 -3.30
CA ASP A 136 -12.87 -0.10 -3.72
C ASP A 136 -13.11 0.12 -5.22
N GLY A 137 -13.82 1.22 -5.56
CA GLY A 137 -14.21 1.52 -6.93
C GLY A 137 -13.02 1.76 -7.86
N ASP A 138 -11.88 2.19 -7.32
CA ASP A 138 -10.70 2.52 -8.12
C ASP A 138 -10.04 1.27 -8.73
N ILE A 139 -10.38 0.07 -8.23
CA ILE A 139 -9.86 -1.21 -8.76
C ILE A 139 -10.24 -1.35 -10.23
N LEU A 140 -11.54 -1.28 -10.54
CA LEU A 140 -12.04 -1.45 -11.90
C LEU A 140 -11.55 -0.35 -12.83
N ASP A 141 -11.50 0.88 -12.32
CA ASP A 141 -10.96 2.01 -13.06
C ASP A 141 -9.47 1.82 -13.38
N SER A 142 -8.70 1.24 -12.45
CA SER A 142 -7.29 0.93 -12.67
C SER A 142 -7.09 -0.18 -13.71
N HIS A 143 -7.93 -1.21 -13.70
CA HIS A 143 -7.90 -2.29 -14.69
C HIS A 143 -8.21 -1.76 -16.08
N ALA A 144 -9.22 -0.91 -16.21
CA ALA A 144 -9.60 -0.30 -17.48
C ALA A 144 -8.46 0.55 -18.08
N ARG A 145 -7.70 1.26 -17.23
CA ARG A 145 -6.53 2.06 -17.67
C ARG A 145 -5.34 1.20 -18.10
N CYS A 146 -5.20 -0.01 -17.57
CA CYS A 146 -4.00 -0.84 -17.73
C CYS A 146 -4.22 -2.14 -18.51
N LEU A 147 -5.36 -2.29 -19.17
CA LEU A 147 -5.78 -3.54 -19.83
C LEU A 147 -4.81 -4.01 -20.93
N THR A 148 -4.13 -3.07 -21.59
CA THR A 148 -3.15 -3.34 -22.66
C THR A 148 -1.85 -3.94 -22.12
N VAL A 149 -1.40 -3.46 -20.95
CA VAL A 149 -0.12 -3.85 -20.33
C VAL A 149 -0.30 -5.02 -19.37
N TYR A 150 -1.43 -5.09 -18.66
CA TYR A 150 -1.74 -6.13 -17.68
C TYR A 150 -3.18 -6.62 -17.87
N PRO A 151 -3.39 -7.62 -18.77
CA PRO A 151 -4.72 -7.93 -19.31
C PRO A 151 -5.61 -8.78 -18.37
N SER A 152 -5.03 -9.39 -17.33
CA SER A 152 -5.75 -10.30 -16.44
C SER A 152 -5.41 -10.03 -14.97
N PRO A 153 -5.74 -8.83 -14.44
CA PRO A 153 -5.61 -8.55 -13.01
C PRO A 153 -6.59 -9.40 -12.20
N ALA A 154 -6.23 -9.70 -10.95
CA ALA A 154 -7.19 -10.27 -10.01
C ALA A 154 -8.19 -9.21 -9.52
N ASP A 155 -9.37 -9.66 -9.07
CA ASP A 155 -10.48 -8.78 -8.63
C ASP A 155 -10.12 -7.82 -7.48
N ASN A 156 -9.04 -8.08 -6.76
CA ASN A 156 -8.55 -7.27 -5.64
C ASN A 156 -7.21 -6.58 -5.91
N GLU A 157 -6.72 -6.59 -7.15
CA GLU A 157 -5.47 -5.93 -7.54
C GLU A 157 -5.74 -4.50 -8.00
N TYR A 158 -5.01 -3.52 -7.48
CA TYR A 158 -4.95 -2.17 -8.01
C TYR A 158 -3.69 -2.01 -8.85
N VAL A 159 -3.82 -1.43 -10.04
CA VAL A 159 -2.76 -1.40 -11.06
C VAL A 159 -2.41 0.02 -11.46
N VAL A 160 -1.11 0.33 -11.51
CA VAL A 160 -0.56 1.55 -12.10
C VAL A 160 0.35 1.14 -13.24
N CYS A 161 0.15 1.71 -14.43
CA CYS A 161 0.91 1.33 -15.62
C CYS A 161 1.42 2.55 -16.38
N ALA A 162 2.41 2.32 -17.23
CA ALA A 162 2.76 3.21 -18.33
C ALA A 162 2.58 2.49 -19.66
N GLU A 163 2.02 3.22 -20.62
CA GLU A 163 1.89 2.86 -22.04
C GLU A 163 2.90 3.63 -22.88
#